data_AF-A0A011AKN1-F1
#
_entry.id   AF-A0A011AKN1-F1
#
_cell.length_a   1.000
_cell.length_b   1.000
_cell.length_c   1.000
_cell.angle_alpha   90.00
_cell.angle_beta   90.00
_cell.angle_gamma   90.00
#
_symmetry.space_group_name_H-M   'P 1'
#
loop_
_entity.id
_entity.type
_entity.pdbx_description
1 polymer ?
#
loop_
_entity_poly.entity_id
_entity_poly.type
_entity_poly.pdbx_seq_one_letter_code
_entity_poly.pdbx_strand_id
1 'polypeptide(L)'
;MDDRRGAAELGSALRAASPVELYRFNAFRVTGLPVDATPAEVRRSASQLRAAHALGVDAQLPGQVLPLTPAPSHELVEQALARLRDPISQVVDMFFWFWPGNDAATAALAAGDLDGAERAWDADGSAAASHNLAVLNHLLALDAEHVGKTPPRYGAAARWRETYRHWLAAWRDDAVWVEFADRVMGLRHPGLDATVAATVRDLVPTVVMAGTAAVALRGADRGWDDERIRVHWRLVHRPGFPDDTRAVVVRAATDQIVERLEVRLEKAEQDLSHHPERADELSERLAEATHPLLVNLELARTADSDALHDGVARLLLRCAYTGHQHLGDWERTRTMLRRAQRPARGEMIRTQVREDILAVERMLENPRRPEARGYTYRVPTQDELEASAEAERQRNIEIILEELRKVPNLLTEEREAEVRRLGASLGALGGIVFVRSSTWVDNPIEVARRYREIFAGRDHLAKVRREAQGRRSLLDELRREADEAKTRRYFDLEGGRPGDVFP
;
A
#
# COMPACT_ATOMS: atom_id res chain seq x y z
N MET A 1 -1.95 -35.40 2.90
CA MET A 1 -2.65 -34.41 2.05
C MET A 1 -3.37 -33.35 2.88
N ASP A 2 -3.64 -33.60 4.17
CA ASP A 2 -4.35 -32.68 5.08
C ASP A 2 -3.44 -31.56 5.65
N ASP A 3 -2.16 -31.85 5.91
CA ASP A 3 -1.23 -30.92 6.59
C ASP A 3 -1.02 -29.58 5.87
N ARG A 4 -1.05 -29.57 4.52
CA ARG A 4 -0.89 -28.32 3.75
C ARG A 4 -2.10 -27.40 3.81
N ARG A 5 -3.25 -27.90 4.25
CA ARG A 5 -4.49 -27.13 4.29
C ARG A 5 -4.45 -26.06 5.38
N GLY A 6 -4.00 -26.40 6.59
CA GLY A 6 -3.90 -25.46 7.71
C GLY A 6 -2.96 -24.30 7.41
N ALA A 7 -1.76 -24.58 6.90
CA ALA A 7 -0.80 -23.55 6.47
C ALA A 7 -1.37 -22.62 5.38
N ALA A 8 -2.06 -23.16 4.38
CA ALA A 8 -2.67 -22.36 3.31
C ALA A 8 -3.81 -21.46 3.82
N GLU A 9 -4.69 -22.00 4.68
CA GLU A 9 -5.78 -21.25 5.32
C GLU A 9 -5.24 -20.13 6.22
N LEU A 10 -4.23 -20.42 7.04
CA LEU A 10 -3.52 -19.43 7.85
C LEU A 10 -2.90 -18.33 6.99
N GLY A 11 -2.20 -18.70 5.91
CA GLY A 11 -1.59 -17.73 5.04
C GLY A 11 -2.62 -16.82 4.35
N SER A 12 -3.79 -17.35 4.02
CA SER A 12 -4.92 -16.56 3.53
C SER A 12 -5.44 -15.60 4.59
N ALA A 13 -5.64 -16.08 5.82
CA ALA A 13 -6.12 -15.28 6.94
C ALA A 13 -5.16 -14.11 7.26
N LEU A 14 -3.85 -14.37 7.32
CA LEU A 14 -2.84 -13.35 7.58
C LEU A 14 -2.76 -12.30 6.47
N ARG A 15 -2.90 -12.70 5.20
CA ARG A 15 -2.93 -11.75 4.07
C ARG A 15 -4.19 -10.89 4.04
N ALA A 16 -5.31 -11.43 4.52
CA ALA A 16 -6.57 -10.71 4.59
C ALA A 16 -6.69 -9.80 5.83
N ALA A 17 -5.94 -10.10 6.89
CA ALA A 17 -6.04 -9.36 8.15
C ALA A 17 -5.46 -7.95 8.02
N SER A 18 -6.23 -6.95 8.43
CA SER A 18 -5.70 -5.60 8.63
C SER A 18 -4.78 -5.61 9.85
N PRO A 19 -3.55 -5.08 9.75
CA PRO A 19 -2.62 -5.08 10.89
C PRO A 19 -3.14 -4.31 12.10
N VAL A 20 -4.03 -3.32 11.92
CA VAL A 20 -4.72 -2.67 13.04
C VAL A 20 -5.64 -3.65 13.77
N GLU A 21 -6.34 -4.49 13.02
CA GLU A 21 -7.32 -5.45 13.54
C GLU A 21 -6.64 -6.60 14.30
N LEU A 22 -5.45 -7.03 13.85
CA LEU A 22 -4.64 -8.06 14.52
C LEU A 22 -4.32 -7.73 15.99
N TYR A 23 -4.25 -6.45 16.34
CA TYR A 23 -3.96 -5.99 17.70
C TYR A 23 -5.18 -5.45 18.43
N ARG A 24 -6.06 -4.70 17.74
CA ARG A 24 -7.25 -4.12 18.39
C ARG A 24 -8.34 -5.15 18.64
N PHE A 25 -8.50 -6.10 17.72
CA PHE A 25 -9.49 -7.18 17.83
C PHE A 25 -8.84 -8.52 18.18
N ASN A 26 -7.59 -8.48 18.64
CA ASN A 26 -6.91 -9.66 19.15
C ASN A 26 -7.77 -10.30 20.25
N ALA A 27 -8.07 -11.59 20.10
CA ALA A 27 -9.00 -12.22 21.01
C ALA A 27 -8.50 -12.27 22.46
N PHE A 28 -7.19 -12.38 22.69
CA PHE A 28 -6.58 -12.34 24.03
C PHE A 28 -6.64 -10.95 24.64
N ARG A 29 -6.49 -9.88 23.84
CA ARG A 29 -6.70 -8.50 24.30
C ARG A 29 -8.14 -8.26 24.74
N VAL A 30 -9.10 -8.65 23.89
CA VAL A 30 -10.53 -8.42 24.13
C VAL A 30 -11.02 -9.20 25.34
N THR A 31 -10.58 -10.46 25.48
CA THR A 31 -11.04 -11.36 26.55
C THR A 31 -10.19 -11.34 27.81
N GLY A 32 -9.04 -10.64 27.81
CA GLY A 32 -8.10 -10.63 28.94
C GLY A 32 -7.50 -12.00 29.29
N LEU A 33 -7.72 -13.03 28.46
CA LEU A 33 -7.18 -14.36 28.68
C LEU A 33 -5.70 -14.42 28.27
N PRO A 34 -4.88 -15.21 28.97
CA PRO A 34 -3.51 -15.45 28.53
C PRO A 34 -3.48 -16.36 27.29
N VAL A 35 -2.37 -16.33 26.53
CA VAL A 35 -2.25 -17.10 25.28
C VAL A 35 -2.26 -18.62 25.48
N ASP A 36 -1.95 -19.08 26.69
CA ASP A 36 -1.97 -20.48 27.12
C ASP A 36 -3.29 -20.90 27.80
N ALA A 37 -4.33 -20.04 27.75
CA ALA A 37 -5.64 -20.35 28.30
C ALA A 37 -6.20 -21.64 27.70
N THR A 38 -6.56 -22.56 28.59
CA THR A 38 -7.15 -23.85 28.23
C THR A 38 -8.57 -23.65 27.68
N PRO A 39 -9.10 -24.60 26.87
CA PRO A 39 -10.49 -24.54 26.41
C PRO A 39 -11.51 -24.45 27.55
N ALA A 40 -11.18 -24.97 28.74
CA ALA A 40 -12.03 -24.87 29.93
C ALA A 40 -12.05 -23.45 30.49
N GLU A 41 -10.90 -22.75 30.52
CA GLU A 41 -10.80 -21.35 30.93
C GLU A 41 -11.49 -20.42 29.95
N VAL A 42 -11.34 -20.64 28.63
CA VAL A 42 -12.06 -19.90 27.59
C VAL A 42 -13.57 -20.04 27.79
N ARG A 43 -14.09 -21.25 28.03
CA ARG A 43 -15.52 -21.48 28.31
C ARG A 43 -15.98 -20.80 29.60
N ARG A 44 -15.17 -20.85 30.66
CA ARG A 44 -15.47 -20.21 31.94
C ARG A 44 -15.55 -18.69 31.80
N SER A 45 -14.56 -18.09 31.13
CA SER A 45 -14.52 -16.65 30.84
C SER A 45 -15.71 -16.23 29.99
N ALA A 46 -16.07 -17.00 28.95
CA ALA A 46 -17.29 -16.77 28.17
C ALA A 46 -18.56 -16.74 29.03
N SER A 47 -18.71 -17.71 29.94
CA SER A 47 -19.85 -17.74 30.87
C SER A 47 -19.88 -16.53 31.81
N GLN A 48 -18.71 -16.12 32.33
CA GLN A 48 -18.60 -14.95 33.21
C GLN A 48 -18.93 -13.65 32.48
N LEU A 49 -18.43 -13.46 31.26
CA LEU A 49 -18.68 -12.27 30.44
C LEU A 49 -20.15 -12.12 30.07
N ARG A 50 -20.80 -13.23 29.67
CA ARG A 50 -22.24 -13.24 29.41
C ARG A 50 -23.06 -12.91 30.65
N ALA A 51 -22.67 -13.44 31.81
CA ALA A 51 -23.35 -13.15 33.07
C ALA A 51 -23.20 -11.68 33.48
N ALA A 52 -21.99 -11.11 33.38
CA ALA A 52 -21.75 -9.71 33.71
C ALA A 52 -22.53 -8.76 32.78
N HIS A 53 -22.56 -9.06 31.48
CA HIS A 53 -23.36 -8.31 30.51
C HIS A 53 -24.86 -8.41 30.78
N ALA A 54 -25.38 -9.61 31.12
CA ALA A 54 -26.79 -9.78 31.48
C ALA A 54 -27.19 -8.95 32.72
N LEU A 55 -26.24 -8.62 33.59
CA LEU A 55 -26.44 -7.76 34.75
C LEU A 55 -26.21 -6.27 34.47
N GLY A 56 -25.85 -5.90 33.24
CA GLY A 56 -25.55 -4.51 32.87
C GLY A 56 -24.29 -3.94 33.52
N VAL A 57 -23.38 -4.80 33.97
CA VAL A 57 -22.10 -4.39 34.56
C VAL A 57 -21.04 -4.35 33.46
N ASP A 58 -20.39 -3.21 33.30
CA ASP A 58 -19.20 -3.10 32.45
C ASP A 58 -18.12 -4.02 33.03
N ALA A 59 -17.95 -5.18 32.40
CA ALA A 59 -16.99 -6.18 32.82
C ALA A 59 -15.59 -5.74 32.40
N GLN A 60 -14.96 -4.87 33.18
CA GLN A 60 -13.50 -4.83 33.20
C GLN A 60 -13.03 -6.17 33.75
N LEU A 61 -12.50 -7.01 32.86
CA LEU A 61 -11.99 -8.32 33.26
C LEU A 61 -10.72 -8.13 34.08
N PRO A 62 -10.59 -8.82 35.23
CA PRO A 62 -9.34 -8.85 35.98
C PRO A 62 -8.19 -9.29 35.08
N GLY A 63 -7.09 -8.56 35.10
CA GLY A 63 -5.89 -8.89 34.32
C GLY A 63 -5.88 -8.38 32.87
N GLN A 64 -6.85 -7.55 32.45
CA GLN A 64 -6.75 -6.90 31.14
C GLN A 64 -5.51 -6.01 31.04
N VAL A 65 -4.61 -6.41 30.17
CA VAL A 65 -3.46 -5.62 29.73
C VAL A 65 -3.86 -4.75 28.56
N LEU A 66 -3.53 -3.45 28.62
CA LEU A 66 -3.76 -2.48 27.53
C LEU A 66 -5.22 -2.48 27.03
N PRO A 67 -6.19 -2.18 27.92
CA PRO A 67 -7.61 -2.26 27.60
C PRO A 67 -7.99 -1.35 26.43
N LEU A 68 -8.99 -1.77 25.66
CA LEU A 68 -9.51 -0.98 24.56
C LEU A 68 -10.24 0.26 25.10
N THR A 69 -10.11 1.36 24.36
CA THR A 69 -10.89 2.57 24.57
C THR A 69 -11.63 2.90 23.28
N PRO A 70 -12.98 2.92 23.26
CA PRO A 70 -13.87 2.51 24.36
C PRO A 70 -13.76 1.01 24.68
N ALA A 71 -14.34 0.58 25.81
CA ALA A 71 -14.43 -0.83 26.18
C ALA A 71 -15.11 -1.65 25.06
N PRO A 72 -14.73 -2.93 24.87
CA PRO A 72 -15.28 -3.76 23.81
C PRO A 72 -16.78 -4.00 24.02
N SER A 73 -17.55 -3.99 22.92
CA SER A 73 -18.97 -4.37 22.97
C SER A 73 -19.13 -5.86 23.26
N HIS A 74 -20.30 -6.26 23.74
CA HIS A 74 -20.64 -7.67 23.94
C HIS A 74 -20.49 -8.50 22.66
N GLU A 75 -20.89 -7.95 21.52
CA GLU A 75 -20.74 -8.58 20.20
C GLU A 75 -19.27 -8.84 19.88
N LEU A 76 -18.39 -7.87 20.16
CA LEU A 76 -16.96 -8.01 19.94
C LEU A 76 -16.34 -9.09 20.86
N VAL A 77 -16.80 -9.16 22.11
CA VAL A 77 -16.39 -10.20 23.07
C VAL A 77 -16.81 -11.60 22.59
N GLU A 78 -18.05 -11.77 22.13
CA GLU A 78 -18.51 -13.06 21.58
C GLU A 78 -17.75 -13.45 20.31
N GLN A 79 -17.43 -12.50 19.44
CA GLN A 79 -16.59 -12.73 18.26
C GLN A 79 -15.16 -13.17 18.67
N ALA A 80 -14.55 -12.52 19.65
CA ALA A 80 -13.25 -12.90 20.18
C ALA A 80 -13.26 -14.33 20.76
N LEU A 81 -14.27 -14.68 21.55
CA LEU A 81 -14.44 -16.03 22.09
C LEU A 81 -14.71 -17.08 20.99
N ALA A 82 -15.36 -16.70 19.89
CA ALA A 82 -15.49 -17.56 18.71
C ALA A 82 -14.14 -17.79 18.02
N ARG A 83 -13.33 -16.74 17.87
CA ARG A 83 -11.98 -16.84 17.30
C ARG A 83 -11.05 -17.74 18.12
N LEU A 84 -11.11 -17.69 19.46
CA LEU A 84 -10.33 -18.59 20.32
C LEU A 84 -10.72 -20.07 20.19
N ARG A 85 -11.89 -20.38 19.63
CA ARG A 85 -12.32 -21.76 19.33
C ARG A 85 -11.90 -22.22 17.94
N ASP A 86 -11.57 -21.29 17.05
CA ASP A 86 -11.03 -21.58 15.73
C ASP A 86 -9.51 -21.69 15.81
N PRO A 87 -8.91 -22.87 15.54
CA PRO A 87 -7.47 -23.10 15.77
C PRO A 87 -6.58 -22.16 14.94
N ILE A 88 -6.97 -21.86 13.70
CA ILE A 88 -6.19 -20.99 12.82
C ILE A 88 -6.23 -19.55 13.34
N SER A 89 -7.43 -19.04 13.67
CA SER A 89 -7.57 -17.70 14.27
C SER A 89 -6.85 -17.61 15.62
N GLN A 90 -6.93 -18.65 16.45
CA GLN A 90 -6.22 -18.70 17.73
C GLN A 90 -4.70 -18.60 17.54
N VAL A 91 -4.13 -19.30 16.55
CA VAL A 91 -2.69 -19.21 16.23
C VAL A 91 -2.31 -17.80 15.79
N VAL A 92 -3.11 -17.16 14.93
CA VAL A 92 -2.87 -15.77 14.50
C VAL A 92 -2.92 -14.82 15.70
N ASP A 93 -3.97 -14.91 16.52
CA ASP A 93 -4.15 -14.05 17.69
C ASP A 93 -3.03 -14.31 18.72
N MET A 94 -2.55 -15.56 18.86
CA MET A 94 -1.47 -15.93 19.77
C MET A 94 -0.13 -15.35 19.32
N PHE A 95 0.14 -15.38 18.02
CA PHE A 95 1.36 -14.79 17.46
C PHE A 95 1.37 -13.27 17.64
N PHE A 96 0.24 -12.59 17.46
CA PHE A 96 0.18 -11.13 17.65
C PHE A 96 -0.17 -10.70 19.08
N TRP A 97 0.15 -11.53 20.08
CA TRP A 97 -0.05 -11.24 21.51
C TRP A 97 1.12 -11.63 22.39
N PHE A 98 1.07 -11.26 23.68
CA PHE A 98 2.17 -11.47 24.61
C PHE A 98 2.31 -12.93 25.03
N TRP A 99 3.53 -13.46 24.92
CA TRP A 99 3.88 -14.81 25.37
C TRP A 99 4.36 -14.80 26.83
N PRO A 100 4.02 -15.83 27.63
CA PRO A 100 4.56 -15.99 28.97
C PRO A 100 6.08 -16.24 28.93
N GLY A 101 6.79 -15.82 29.98
CA GLY A 101 8.23 -16.07 30.13
C GLY A 101 8.92 -15.20 31.18
N ASN A 102 8.44 -13.97 31.39
CA ASN A 102 8.98 -13.05 32.38
C ASN A 102 7.86 -12.46 33.26
N ASP A 103 7.81 -12.93 34.51
CA ASP A 103 6.79 -12.52 35.49
C ASP A 103 6.88 -11.03 35.85
N ALA A 104 8.10 -10.48 35.93
CA ALA A 104 8.30 -9.06 36.25
C ALA A 104 7.76 -8.16 35.14
N ALA A 105 8.00 -8.53 33.87
CA ALA A 105 7.47 -7.82 32.73
C ALA A 105 5.93 -7.89 32.68
N THR A 106 5.36 -9.07 32.94
CA THR A 106 3.91 -9.29 32.95
C THR A 106 3.23 -8.51 34.07
N ALA A 107 3.83 -8.50 35.26
CA ALA A 107 3.35 -7.71 36.40
C ALA A 107 3.39 -6.20 36.12
N ALA A 108 4.50 -5.70 35.54
CA ALA A 108 4.62 -4.29 35.15
C ALA A 108 3.54 -3.90 34.11
N LEU A 109 3.32 -4.76 33.12
CA LEU A 109 2.34 -4.56 32.08
C LEU A 109 0.89 -4.55 32.62
N ALA A 110 0.56 -5.43 33.56
CA ALA A 110 -0.72 -5.45 34.27
C ALA A 110 -0.94 -4.20 35.15
N ALA A 111 0.15 -3.62 35.69
CA ALA A 111 0.12 -2.36 36.43
C ALA A 111 0.07 -1.12 35.53
N GLY A 112 0.13 -1.28 34.19
CA GLY A 112 0.22 -0.18 33.23
C GLY A 112 1.60 0.48 33.15
N ASP A 113 2.63 -0.09 33.79
CA ASP A 113 4.03 0.36 33.69
C ASP A 113 4.69 -0.22 32.43
N LEU A 114 4.39 0.41 31.30
CA LEU A 114 4.90 -0.02 29.99
C LEU A 114 6.42 0.06 29.91
N ASP A 115 7.02 1.08 30.53
CA ASP A 115 8.48 1.24 30.52
C ASP A 115 9.16 0.19 31.41
N GLY A 116 8.52 -0.21 32.52
CA GLY A 116 8.95 -1.34 33.35
C GLY A 116 8.91 -2.66 32.60
N ALA A 117 7.82 -2.92 31.86
CA ALA A 117 7.69 -4.11 31.03
C ALA A 117 8.77 -4.16 29.93
N GLU A 118 9.00 -3.05 29.23
CA GLU A 118 10.03 -2.92 28.19
C GLU A 118 11.43 -3.22 28.75
N ARG A 119 11.81 -2.59 29.88
CA ARG A 119 13.10 -2.86 30.55
C ARG A 119 13.26 -4.31 31.00
N ALA A 120 12.19 -4.92 31.52
CA ALA A 120 12.23 -6.29 32.00
C ALA A 120 12.45 -7.30 30.85
N TRP A 121 11.80 -7.09 29.69
CA TRP A 121 12.05 -7.91 28.50
C TRP A 121 13.42 -7.66 27.87
N ASP A 122 13.86 -6.41 27.78
CA ASP A 122 15.21 -6.08 27.28
C ASP A 122 16.31 -6.77 28.11
N ALA A 123 16.12 -6.88 29.43
CA ALA A 123 17.07 -7.55 30.33
C ALA A 123 17.02 -9.09 30.26
N ASP A 124 15.87 -9.66 29.91
CA ASP A 124 15.67 -11.12 29.82
C ASP A 124 16.38 -11.69 28.57
N GLY A 125 16.21 -11.04 27.42
CA GLY A 125 16.85 -11.46 26.17
C GLY A 125 16.38 -12.82 25.63
N SER A 126 15.31 -13.39 26.20
CA SER A 126 14.68 -14.62 25.71
C SER A 126 13.97 -14.40 24.36
N ALA A 127 13.66 -15.50 23.67
CA ALA A 127 12.86 -15.49 22.45
C ALA A 127 11.48 -14.84 22.68
N ALA A 128 10.77 -15.27 23.72
CA ALA A 128 9.53 -14.64 24.18
C ALA A 128 9.68 -13.13 24.44
N ALA A 129 10.77 -12.68 25.08
CA ALA A 129 11.01 -11.27 25.34
C ALA A 129 11.24 -10.47 24.04
N SER A 130 12.05 -10.98 23.12
CA SER A 130 12.28 -10.37 21.80
C SER A 130 10.98 -10.21 21.02
N HIS A 131 10.16 -11.25 21.01
CA HIS A 131 8.82 -11.25 20.41
C HIS A 131 7.89 -10.22 21.08
N ASN A 132 7.80 -10.24 22.42
CA ASN A 132 6.92 -9.38 23.18
C ASN A 132 7.26 -7.88 23.03
N LEU A 133 8.53 -7.53 22.91
CA LEU A 133 8.97 -6.17 22.60
C LEU A 133 8.48 -5.71 21.22
N ALA A 134 8.47 -6.61 20.23
CA ALA A 134 7.96 -6.34 18.89
C ALA A 134 6.43 -6.12 18.91
N VAL A 135 5.70 -6.98 19.61
CA VAL A 135 4.24 -6.87 19.83
C VAL A 135 3.89 -5.58 20.57
N LEU A 136 4.56 -5.29 21.69
CA LEU A 136 4.30 -4.09 22.50
C LEU A 136 4.47 -2.83 21.67
N ASN A 137 5.63 -2.65 21.04
CA ASN A 137 5.92 -1.44 20.29
C ASN A 137 4.98 -1.27 19.08
N HIS A 138 4.63 -2.35 18.39
CA HIS A 138 3.67 -2.29 17.27
C HIS A 138 2.28 -1.87 17.76
N LEU A 139 1.78 -2.49 18.83
CA LEU A 139 0.49 -2.16 19.40
C LEU A 139 0.42 -0.72 19.90
N LEU A 140 1.45 -0.25 20.61
CA LEU A 140 1.52 1.15 21.07
C LEU A 140 1.61 2.14 19.90
N ALA A 141 2.35 1.80 18.84
CA ALA A 141 2.41 2.62 17.64
C ALA A 141 1.03 2.71 16.96
N LEU A 142 0.32 1.59 16.81
CA LEU A 142 -1.03 1.56 16.22
C LEU A 142 -2.07 2.29 17.06
N ASP A 143 -2.06 2.12 18.38
CA ASP A 143 -2.99 2.81 19.28
C ASP A 143 -2.76 4.33 19.29
N ALA A 144 -1.50 4.77 19.23
CA ALA A 144 -1.16 6.18 19.07
C ALA A 144 -1.74 6.77 17.76
N GLU A 145 -1.66 6.04 16.66
CA GLU A 145 -2.22 6.47 15.37
C GLU A 145 -3.75 6.40 15.32
N HIS A 146 -4.36 5.55 16.15
CA HIS A 146 -5.81 5.43 16.25
C HIS A 146 -6.44 6.56 17.04
N VAL A 147 -5.90 6.87 18.23
CA VAL A 147 -6.46 7.90 19.13
C VAL A 147 -6.21 9.31 18.58
N GLY A 148 -5.30 9.48 17.62
CA GLY A 148 -4.95 10.77 17.03
C GLY A 148 -4.23 11.71 18.00
N LYS A 149 -3.95 11.25 19.22
CA LYS A 149 -3.17 11.95 20.23
C LYS A 149 -1.74 11.46 20.19
N THR A 150 -0.80 12.37 20.02
CA THR A 150 0.63 12.09 20.15
C THR A 150 0.90 11.57 21.57
N PRO A 151 1.45 10.35 21.75
CA PRO A 151 1.71 9.85 23.10
C PRO A 151 2.82 10.65 23.80
N PRO A 152 2.82 10.71 25.15
CA PRO A 152 3.50 11.76 25.91
C PRO A 152 5.04 11.68 25.98
N ARG A 153 5.65 10.57 25.54
CA ARG A 153 7.09 10.30 25.79
C ARG A 153 7.93 10.14 24.53
N TYR A 154 7.34 9.61 23.46
CA TYR A 154 7.97 9.43 22.15
C TYR A 154 6.93 9.74 21.08
N GLY A 155 7.23 10.61 20.11
CA GLY A 155 6.32 10.82 18.98
C GLY A 155 6.02 9.51 18.25
N ALA A 156 4.85 9.38 17.61
CA ALA A 156 4.43 8.15 16.92
C ALA A 156 5.54 7.59 15.99
N ALA A 157 6.25 8.48 15.28
CA ALA A 157 7.39 8.15 14.43
C ALA A 157 8.53 7.39 15.14
N ALA A 158 8.83 7.72 16.41
CA ALA A 158 9.84 7.01 17.18
C ALA A 158 9.38 5.60 17.55
N ARG A 159 8.13 5.43 17.99
CA ARG A 159 7.57 4.09 18.28
C ARG A 159 7.54 3.20 17.03
N TRP A 160 7.17 3.73 15.86
CA TRP A 160 7.23 2.97 14.61
C TRP A 160 8.64 2.53 14.21
N ARG A 161 9.68 3.33 14.52
CA ARG A 161 11.08 2.90 14.35
C ARG A 161 11.44 1.74 15.27
N GLU A 162 11.03 1.81 16.54
CA GLU A 162 11.22 0.72 17.50
C GLU A 162 10.46 -0.54 17.10
N THR A 163 9.21 -0.40 16.64
CA THR A 163 8.41 -1.50 16.06
C THR A 163 9.20 -2.25 14.99
N TYR A 164 9.75 -1.53 14.00
CA TYR A 164 10.47 -2.15 12.90
C TYR A 164 11.79 -2.79 13.37
N ARG A 165 12.50 -2.13 14.31
CA ARG A 165 13.73 -2.68 14.91
C ARG A 165 13.46 -4.01 15.61
N HIS A 166 12.45 -4.05 16.48
CA HIS A 166 12.12 -5.25 17.25
C HIS A 166 11.55 -6.36 16.36
N TRP A 167 10.66 -6.06 15.41
CA TRP A 167 10.17 -7.07 14.47
C TRP A 167 11.28 -7.66 13.60
N LEU A 168 12.24 -6.85 13.16
CA LEU A 168 13.38 -7.35 12.40
C LEU A 168 14.28 -8.25 13.25
N ALA A 169 14.51 -7.89 14.52
CA ALA A 169 15.27 -8.71 15.46
C ALA A 169 14.57 -10.05 15.73
N ALA A 170 13.29 -10.02 16.11
CA ALA A 170 12.50 -11.21 16.37
C ALA A 170 12.35 -12.12 15.13
N TRP A 171 12.18 -11.54 13.94
CA TRP A 171 12.06 -12.31 12.70
C TRP A 171 13.36 -13.05 12.32
N ARG A 172 14.52 -12.49 12.65
CA ARG A 172 15.83 -13.09 12.39
C ARG A 172 16.26 -14.10 13.44
N ASP A 173 15.68 -14.03 14.62
CA ASP A 173 16.02 -14.94 15.72
C ASP A 173 15.30 -16.28 15.56
N ASP A 174 16.06 -17.33 15.24
CA ASP A 174 15.51 -18.69 15.10
C ASP A 174 14.88 -19.21 16.40
N ALA A 175 15.32 -18.74 17.57
CA ALA A 175 14.76 -19.16 18.85
C ALA A 175 13.29 -18.72 19.00
N VAL A 176 12.91 -17.55 18.46
CA VAL A 176 11.52 -17.08 18.40
C VAL A 176 10.65 -18.06 17.61
N TRP A 177 11.17 -18.57 16.49
CA TRP A 177 10.42 -19.46 15.62
C TRP A 177 10.34 -20.89 16.16
N VAL A 178 11.38 -21.37 16.85
CA VAL A 178 11.34 -22.63 17.58
C VAL A 178 10.29 -22.57 18.69
N GLU A 179 10.31 -21.51 19.51
CA GLU A 179 9.33 -21.34 20.59
C GLU A 179 7.90 -21.23 20.03
N PHE A 180 7.71 -20.50 18.93
CA PHE A 180 6.40 -20.40 18.28
C PHE A 180 5.92 -21.76 17.75
N ALA A 181 6.79 -22.53 17.11
CA ALA A 181 6.45 -23.85 16.61
C ALA A 181 6.04 -24.79 17.76
N ASP A 182 6.75 -24.76 18.89
CA ASP A 182 6.42 -25.54 20.08
C ASP A 182 5.05 -25.17 20.63
N ARG A 183 4.71 -23.87 20.65
CA ARG A 183 3.38 -23.38 21.07
C ARG A 183 2.28 -23.87 20.13
N VAL A 184 2.49 -23.78 18.81
CA VAL A 184 1.53 -24.29 17.81
C VAL A 184 1.30 -25.79 17.98
N MET A 185 2.36 -26.58 18.14
CA MET A 185 2.26 -28.03 18.38
C MET A 185 1.56 -28.33 19.72
N GLY A 186 1.77 -27.48 20.74
CA GLY A 186 1.12 -27.57 22.05
C GLY A 186 -0.40 -27.46 22.01
N LEU A 187 -0.98 -26.83 20.98
CA LEU A 187 -2.44 -26.75 20.79
C LEU A 187 -3.07 -28.11 20.44
N ARG A 188 -2.28 -29.08 19.96
CA ARG A 188 -2.71 -30.45 19.64
C ARG A 188 -3.93 -30.54 18.72
N HIS A 189 -4.06 -29.59 17.78
CA HIS A 189 -5.16 -29.58 16.82
C HIS A 189 -4.74 -30.29 15.51
N PRO A 190 -5.58 -31.17 14.93
CA PRO A 190 -5.32 -31.73 13.60
C PRO A 190 -5.11 -30.62 12.55
N GLY A 191 -4.02 -30.70 11.79
CA GLY A 191 -3.69 -29.69 10.76
C GLY A 191 -2.90 -28.48 11.25
N LEU A 192 -2.55 -28.42 12.55
CA LEU A 192 -1.54 -27.50 13.07
C LEU A 192 -0.22 -28.26 13.29
N ASP A 193 0.80 -27.94 12.50
CA ASP A 193 2.13 -28.54 12.58
C ASP A 193 3.23 -27.47 12.48
N ALA A 194 4.50 -27.89 12.44
CA ALA A 194 5.63 -26.97 12.32
C ALA A 194 5.63 -26.13 11.02
N THR A 195 4.92 -26.56 9.97
CA THR A 195 4.83 -25.79 8.71
C THR A 195 3.98 -24.53 8.85
N VAL A 196 3.06 -24.51 9.82
CA VAL A 196 2.32 -23.30 10.22
C VAL A 196 3.29 -22.22 10.69
N ALA A 197 4.25 -22.55 11.56
CA ALA A 197 5.24 -21.60 12.06
C ALA A 197 6.11 -21.02 10.93
N ALA A 198 6.57 -21.87 10.00
CA ALA A 198 7.30 -21.42 8.82
C ALA A 198 6.45 -20.49 7.94
N THR A 199 5.17 -20.81 7.75
CA THR A 199 4.24 -19.96 6.97
C THR A 199 4.04 -18.60 7.63
N VAL A 200 3.89 -18.54 8.96
CA VAL A 200 3.83 -17.27 9.69
C VAL A 200 5.13 -16.50 9.52
N ARG A 201 6.28 -17.15 9.65
CA ARG A 201 7.61 -16.55 9.46
C ARG A 201 7.77 -15.86 8.12
N ASP A 202 7.34 -16.51 7.06
CA ASP A 202 7.42 -15.97 5.70
C ASP A 202 6.48 -14.76 5.52
N LEU A 203 5.38 -14.69 6.26
CA LEU A 203 4.36 -13.65 6.13
C LEU A 203 4.55 -12.46 7.07
N VAL A 204 5.28 -12.60 8.18
CA VAL A 204 5.51 -11.49 9.11
C VAL A 204 6.06 -10.23 8.42
N PRO A 205 7.09 -10.30 7.55
CA PRO A 205 7.57 -9.12 6.84
C PRO A 205 6.45 -8.42 6.05
N THR A 206 5.59 -9.19 5.38
CA THR A 206 4.43 -8.68 4.64
C THR A 206 3.47 -7.97 5.58
N VAL A 207 3.06 -8.59 6.68
CA VAL A 207 2.07 -8.06 7.63
C VAL A 207 2.57 -6.76 8.27
N VAL A 208 3.83 -6.73 8.73
CA VAL A 208 4.43 -5.55 9.37
C VAL A 208 4.54 -4.37 8.40
N MET A 209 5.03 -4.61 7.17
CA MET A 209 5.14 -3.56 6.16
C MET A 209 3.77 -3.10 5.67
N ALA A 210 2.82 -4.01 5.44
CA ALA A 210 1.46 -3.67 5.02
C ALA A 210 0.74 -2.83 6.09
N GLY A 211 1.00 -3.08 7.37
CA GLY A 211 0.44 -2.30 8.48
C GLY A 211 0.95 -0.86 8.46
N THR A 212 2.26 -0.71 8.26
CA THR A 212 2.92 0.59 8.14
C THR A 212 2.42 1.36 6.91
N ALA A 213 2.32 0.69 5.75
CA ALA A 213 1.78 1.27 4.53
C ALA A 213 0.33 1.73 4.72
N ALA A 214 -0.52 0.89 5.31
CA ALA A 214 -1.93 1.23 5.57
C ALA A 214 -2.10 2.44 6.51
N VAL A 215 -1.16 2.67 7.44
CA VAL A 215 -1.14 3.88 8.26
C VAL A 215 -0.80 5.11 7.42
N ALA A 216 0.19 5.02 6.53
CA ALA A 216 0.52 6.11 5.59
C ALA A 216 -0.69 6.51 4.72
N LEU A 217 -1.37 5.51 4.14
CA LEU A 217 -2.54 5.72 3.29
C LEU A 217 -3.67 6.43 4.02
N ARG A 218 -4.06 5.92 5.20
CA ARG A 218 -5.11 6.52 6.02
C ARG A 218 -4.72 7.89 6.56
N GLY A 219 -3.42 8.11 6.79
CA GLY A 219 -2.89 9.40 7.22
C GLY A 219 -3.20 10.50 6.21
N ALA A 220 -3.01 10.21 4.92
CA ALA A 220 -3.35 11.15 3.86
C ALA A 220 -4.85 11.40 3.75
N ASP A 221 -5.68 10.37 3.85
CA ASP A 221 -7.16 10.52 3.89
C ASP A 221 -7.62 11.35 5.11
N ARG A 222 -6.82 11.38 6.20
CA ARG A 222 -7.06 12.19 7.42
C ARG A 222 -6.41 13.59 7.38
N GLY A 223 -5.76 13.97 6.28
CA GLY A 223 -5.10 15.26 6.14
C GLY A 223 -3.83 15.43 6.97
N TRP A 224 -3.10 14.34 7.24
CA TRP A 224 -1.75 14.45 7.81
C TRP A 224 -0.81 15.20 6.87
N ASP A 225 0.18 15.88 7.44
CA ASP A 225 1.24 16.49 6.65
C ASP A 225 2.11 15.44 5.93
N ASP A 226 2.73 15.86 4.83
CA ASP A 226 3.55 15.02 3.98
C ASP A 226 4.74 14.39 4.74
N GLU A 227 5.30 15.05 5.76
CA GLU A 227 6.44 14.51 6.51
C GLU A 227 6.03 13.33 7.39
N ARG A 228 4.86 13.42 8.05
CA ARG A 228 4.31 12.31 8.82
C ARG A 228 4.00 11.09 7.94
N ILE A 229 3.43 11.29 6.74
CA ILE A 229 3.19 10.22 5.77
C ILE A 229 4.53 9.63 5.28
N ARG A 230 5.52 10.50 5.02
CA ARG A 230 6.86 10.11 4.54
C ARG A 230 7.62 9.25 5.54
N VAL A 231 7.48 9.48 6.85
CA VAL A 231 8.08 8.61 7.87
C VAL A 231 7.66 7.14 7.69
N HIS A 232 6.37 6.89 7.43
CA HIS A 232 5.85 5.54 7.26
C HIS A 232 6.35 4.87 5.98
N TRP A 233 6.36 5.59 4.85
CA TRP A 233 6.93 5.05 3.61
C TRP A 233 8.45 4.82 3.71
N ARG A 234 9.20 5.68 4.42
CA ARG A 234 10.63 5.42 4.71
C ARG A 234 10.83 4.13 5.50
N LEU A 235 9.92 3.78 6.40
CA LEU A 235 9.96 2.51 7.14
C LEU A 235 9.64 1.31 6.26
N VAL A 236 8.63 1.41 5.38
CA VAL A 236 8.33 0.36 4.38
C VAL A 236 9.55 0.13 3.46
N HIS A 237 10.23 1.21 3.07
CA HIS A 237 11.44 1.12 2.24
C HIS A 237 12.73 0.82 2.99
N ARG A 238 12.69 0.65 4.32
CA ARG A 238 13.88 0.40 5.11
C ARG A 238 14.48 -0.96 4.75
N PRO A 239 15.79 -1.07 4.53
CA PRO A 239 16.44 -2.36 4.35
C PRO A 239 16.32 -3.21 5.63
N GLY A 240 16.13 -4.51 5.47
CA GLY A 240 16.03 -5.45 6.59
C GLY A 240 15.19 -6.67 6.25
N PHE A 241 13.99 -6.42 5.73
CA PHE A 241 13.10 -7.42 5.15
C PHE A 241 13.38 -7.64 3.64
N PRO A 242 12.95 -8.79 3.07
CA PRO A 242 13.18 -9.11 1.67
C PRO A 242 12.61 -8.08 0.69
N ASP A 243 13.36 -7.76 -0.37
CA ASP A 243 13.00 -6.73 -1.35
C ASP A 243 11.80 -7.12 -2.23
N ASP A 244 11.65 -8.40 -2.55
CA ASP A 244 10.49 -8.94 -3.26
C ASP A 244 9.19 -8.74 -2.45
N THR A 245 9.23 -9.01 -1.16
CA THR A 245 8.12 -8.77 -0.24
C THR A 245 7.77 -7.29 -0.17
N ARG A 246 8.77 -6.42 -0.11
CA ARG A 246 8.57 -4.97 -0.13
C ARG A 246 7.87 -4.52 -1.41
N ALA A 247 8.31 -5.00 -2.57
CA ALA A 247 7.69 -4.68 -3.86
C ALA A 247 6.22 -5.12 -3.93
N VAL A 248 5.91 -6.32 -3.41
CA VAL A 248 4.53 -6.82 -3.32
C VAL A 248 3.67 -5.95 -2.40
N VAL A 249 4.17 -5.57 -1.22
CA VAL A 249 3.43 -4.72 -0.27
C VAL A 249 3.18 -3.33 -0.85
N VAL A 250 4.21 -2.68 -1.41
CA VAL A 250 4.08 -1.35 -2.03
C VAL A 250 3.02 -1.41 -3.13
N ARG A 251 3.10 -2.39 -4.04
CA ARG A 251 2.13 -2.58 -5.12
C ARG A 251 0.71 -2.73 -4.57
N ALA A 252 0.49 -3.71 -3.69
CA ALA A 252 -0.83 -3.98 -3.13
C ALA A 252 -1.43 -2.77 -2.40
N ALA A 253 -0.61 -2.00 -1.68
CA ALA A 253 -1.04 -0.77 -1.02
C ALA A 253 -1.44 0.32 -2.01
N THR A 254 -0.73 0.44 -3.14
CA THR A 254 -0.96 1.50 -4.12
C THR A 254 -1.98 1.17 -5.20
N ASP A 255 -2.26 -0.11 -5.47
CA ASP A 255 -3.23 -0.52 -6.51
C ASP A 255 -4.61 0.12 -6.28
N GLN A 256 -5.08 0.15 -5.03
CA GLN A 256 -6.35 0.82 -4.67
C GLN A 256 -6.31 2.34 -4.88
N ILE A 257 -5.13 2.97 -4.75
CA ILE A 257 -4.97 4.41 -4.99
C ILE A 257 -5.05 4.69 -6.48
N VAL A 258 -4.39 3.86 -7.30
CA VAL A 258 -4.41 3.96 -8.76
C VAL A 258 -5.85 3.84 -9.26
N GLU A 259 -6.58 2.80 -8.87
CA GLU A 259 -7.99 2.59 -9.26
C GLU A 259 -8.86 3.78 -8.82
N ARG A 260 -8.70 4.24 -7.57
CA ARG A 260 -9.40 5.42 -7.02
C ARG A 260 -9.09 6.71 -7.79
N LEU A 261 -7.90 6.84 -8.36
CA LEU A 261 -7.48 8.01 -9.12
C LEU A 261 -8.05 7.96 -10.54
N GLU A 262 -7.97 6.81 -11.21
CA GLU A 262 -8.53 6.59 -12.54
C GLU A 262 -10.04 6.87 -12.57
N VAL A 263 -10.80 6.30 -11.63
CA VAL A 263 -12.25 6.54 -11.51
C VAL A 263 -12.56 8.03 -11.30
N ARG A 264 -11.74 8.76 -10.54
CA ARG A 264 -11.92 10.20 -10.33
C ARG A 264 -11.62 11.01 -11.58
N LEU A 265 -10.58 10.65 -12.33
CA LEU A 265 -10.21 11.31 -13.58
C LEU A 265 -11.31 11.11 -14.63
N GLU A 266 -11.79 9.88 -14.82
CA GLU A 266 -12.90 9.57 -15.72
C GLU A 266 -14.16 10.37 -15.37
N LYS A 267 -14.55 10.37 -14.09
CA LYS A 267 -15.72 11.12 -13.64
C LYS A 267 -15.57 12.62 -13.85
N ALA A 268 -14.40 13.18 -13.53
CA ALA A 268 -14.15 14.60 -13.72
C ALA A 268 -14.13 14.98 -15.21
N GLU A 269 -13.64 14.10 -16.08
CA GLU A 269 -13.70 14.32 -17.53
C GLU A 269 -15.15 14.31 -18.06
N GLN A 270 -15.99 13.40 -17.58
CA GLN A 270 -17.42 13.38 -17.90
C GLN A 270 -18.13 14.65 -17.40
N ASP A 271 -17.88 15.04 -16.15
CA ASP A 271 -18.43 16.26 -15.55
C ASP A 271 -18.02 17.51 -16.33
N LEU A 272 -16.74 17.63 -16.73
CA LEU A 272 -16.24 18.75 -17.53
C LEU A 272 -16.93 18.81 -18.90
N SER A 273 -17.18 17.66 -19.51
CA SER A 273 -17.82 17.56 -20.83
C SER A 273 -19.30 17.95 -20.78
N HIS A 274 -19.99 17.62 -19.68
CA HIS A 274 -21.41 17.94 -19.51
C HIS A 274 -21.67 19.33 -18.92
N HIS A 275 -20.76 19.84 -18.10
CA HIS A 275 -20.90 21.09 -17.35
C HIS A 275 -19.66 21.97 -17.47
N PRO A 276 -19.30 22.42 -18.69
CA PRO A 276 -18.09 23.21 -18.91
C PRO A 276 -18.10 24.55 -18.16
N GLU A 277 -19.27 25.11 -17.85
CA GLU A 277 -19.43 26.32 -17.03
C GLU A 277 -18.94 26.15 -15.59
N ARG A 278 -18.80 24.90 -15.12
CA ARG A 278 -18.34 24.56 -13.77
C ARG A 278 -16.86 24.16 -13.71
N ALA A 279 -16.08 24.44 -14.76
CA ALA A 279 -14.69 24.00 -14.85
C ALA A 279 -13.81 24.48 -13.68
N ASP A 280 -14.03 25.68 -13.14
CA ASP A 280 -13.28 26.20 -11.98
C ASP A 280 -13.57 25.38 -10.72
N GLU A 281 -14.85 25.21 -10.36
CA GLU A 281 -15.29 24.37 -9.23
C GLU A 281 -14.81 22.91 -9.38
N LEU A 282 -14.81 22.39 -10.60
CA LEU A 282 -14.30 21.06 -10.88
C LEU A 282 -12.79 20.98 -10.68
N SER A 283 -12.03 21.96 -11.18
CA SER A 283 -10.57 21.99 -11.04
C SER A 283 -10.14 22.03 -9.57
N GLU A 284 -10.85 22.79 -8.74
CA GLU A 284 -10.62 22.89 -7.31
C GLU A 284 -10.87 21.55 -6.61
N ARG A 285 -12.08 20.99 -6.78
CA ARG A 285 -12.44 19.69 -6.19
C ARG A 285 -11.52 18.57 -6.67
N LEU A 286 -11.12 18.57 -7.94
CA LEU A 286 -10.20 17.57 -8.49
C LEU A 286 -8.82 17.70 -7.85
N ALA A 287 -8.25 18.91 -7.77
CA ALA A 287 -6.95 19.14 -7.16
C ALA A 287 -6.94 18.73 -5.68
N GLU A 288 -7.96 19.12 -4.92
CA GLU A 288 -8.10 18.76 -3.51
C GLU A 288 -8.25 17.24 -3.32
N ALA A 289 -9.13 16.60 -4.08
CA ALA A 289 -9.44 15.18 -3.93
C ALA A 289 -8.31 14.24 -4.40
N THR A 290 -7.47 14.68 -5.34
CA THR A 290 -6.37 13.88 -5.90
C THR A 290 -5.05 14.10 -5.18
N HIS A 291 -4.84 15.26 -4.55
CA HIS A 291 -3.61 15.58 -3.85
C HIS A 291 -3.13 14.51 -2.85
N PRO A 292 -3.93 14.02 -1.88
CA PRO A 292 -3.47 13.01 -0.92
C PRO A 292 -3.13 11.65 -1.57
N LEU A 293 -3.73 11.34 -2.72
CA LEU A 293 -3.46 10.12 -3.48
C LEU A 293 -2.10 10.22 -4.18
N LEU A 294 -1.84 11.35 -4.83
CA LEU A 294 -0.58 11.64 -5.51
C LEU A 294 0.62 11.66 -4.55
N VAL A 295 0.45 12.25 -3.35
CA VAL A 295 1.48 12.22 -2.30
C VAL A 295 1.85 10.79 -1.91
N ASN A 296 0.85 9.91 -1.73
CA ASN A 296 1.15 8.51 -1.41
C ASN A 296 1.88 7.79 -2.54
N LEU A 297 1.47 8.00 -3.80
CA LEU A 297 2.14 7.37 -4.95
C LEU A 297 3.60 7.83 -5.09
N GLU A 298 3.87 9.12 -4.88
CA GLU A 298 5.22 9.68 -4.86
C GLU A 298 6.06 9.06 -3.73
N LEU A 299 5.54 9.08 -2.50
CA LEU A 299 6.27 8.59 -1.33
C LEU A 299 6.46 7.06 -1.35
N ALA A 300 5.53 6.32 -1.94
CA ALA A 300 5.62 4.88 -2.18
C ALA A 300 6.58 4.51 -3.32
N ARG A 301 7.02 5.48 -4.11
CA ARG A 301 7.93 5.31 -5.25
C ARG A 301 7.40 4.30 -6.28
N THR A 302 6.11 4.38 -6.61
CA THR A 302 5.53 3.52 -7.63
C THR A 302 6.04 3.90 -9.01
N ALA A 303 6.22 2.89 -9.88
CA ALA A 303 6.70 3.12 -11.25
C ALA A 303 5.74 4.02 -12.06
N ASP A 304 4.44 3.94 -11.78
CA ASP A 304 3.40 4.66 -12.52
C ASP A 304 3.07 6.04 -11.93
N SER A 305 3.79 6.46 -10.87
CA SER A 305 3.50 7.70 -10.14
C SER A 305 3.52 8.92 -11.06
N ASP A 306 4.55 9.07 -11.89
CA ASP A 306 4.69 10.23 -12.79
C ASP A 306 3.58 10.28 -13.85
N ALA A 307 3.20 9.13 -14.42
CA ALA A 307 2.14 9.05 -15.42
C ALA A 307 0.78 9.46 -14.86
N LEU A 308 0.48 9.05 -13.62
CA LEU A 308 -0.76 9.39 -12.91
C LEU A 308 -0.81 10.87 -12.50
N HIS A 309 0.32 11.39 -12.02
CA HIS A 309 0.54 12.81 -11.77
C HIS A 309 0.25 13.66 -13.02
N ASP A 310 0.85 13.30 -14.15
CA ASP A 310 0.62 13.99 -15.41
C ASP A 310 -0.82 13.83 -15.93
N GLY A 311 -1.48 12.71 -15.64
CA GLY A 311 -2.90 12.51 -15.93
C GLY A 311 -3.79 13.55 -15.24
N VAL A 312 -3.55 13.79 -13.94
CA VAL A 312 -4.22 14.86 -13.17
C VAL A 312 -3.90 16.23 -13.73
N ALA A 313 -2.62 16.52 -14.01
CA ALA A 313 -2.19 17.80 -14.56
C ALA A 313 -2.85 18.11 -15.90
N ARG A 314 -2.95 17.13 -16.81
CA ARG A 314 -3.64 17.27 -18.11
C ARG A 314 -5.12 17.61 -17.95
N LEU A 315 -5.83 16.95 -17.04
CA LEU A 315 -7.25 17.23 -16.82
C LEU A 315 -7.47 18.62 -16.19
N LEU A 316 -6.57 19.07 -15.30
CA LEU A 316 -6.60 20.43 -14.76
C LEU A 316 -6.31 21.50 -15.83
N LEU A 317 -5.37 21.24 -16.75
CA LEU A 317 -5.16 22.09 -17.92
C LEU A 317 -6.43 22.21 -18.77
N ARG A 318 -7.11 21.09 -19.05
CA ARG A 318 -8.39 21.09 -19.78
C ARG A 318 -9.46 21.89 -19.06
N CYS A 319 -9.58 21.77 -17.73
CA CYS A 319 -10.47 22.63 -16.95
C CYS A 319 -10.15 24.11 -17.15
N ALA A 320 -8.87 24.48 -17.13
CA ALA A 320 -8.45 25.87 -17.34
C ALA A 320 -8.86 26.40 -18.72
N TYR A 321 -8.66 25.61 -19.78
CA TYR A 321 -9.03 26.00 -21.14
C TYR A 321 -10.55 26.09 -21.33
N THR A 322 -11.28 25.04 -20.93
CA THR A 322 -12.75 25.00 -21.06
C THR A 322 -13.38 26.12 -20.23
N GLY A 323 -12.93 26.31 -18.99
CA GLY A 323 -13.40 27.40 -18.14
C GLY A 323 -13.11 28.78 -18.73
N HIS A 324 -11.94 28.97 -19.36
CA HIS A 324 -11.63 30.22 -20.06
C HIS A 324 -12.59 30.47 -21.23
N GLN A 325 -12.84 29.46 -22.07
CA GLN A 325 -13.73 29.58 -23.23
C GLN A 325 -15.16 29.98 -22.82
N HIS A 326 -15.63 29.50 -21.67
CA HIS A 326 -16.98 29.78 -21.18
C HIS A 326 -17.09 31.07 -20.35
N LEU A 327 -16.09 31.40 -19.54
CA LEU A 327 -16.16 32.52 -18.59
C LEU A 327 -15.42 33.79 -19.06
N GLY A 328 -14.42 33.65 -19.93
CA GLY A 328 -13.55 34.76 -20.36
C GLY A 328 -12.73 35.40 -19.24
N ASP A 329 -12.61 34.75 -18.08
CA ASP A 329 -11.97 35.28 -16.88
C ASP A 329 -10.52 34.79 -16.74
N TRP A 330 -9.58 35.65 -17.10
CA TRP A 330 -8.14 35.35 -17.06
C TRP A 330 -7.60 35.10 -15.64
N GLU A 331 -8.17 35.73 -14.60
CA GLU A 331 -7.75 35.53 -13.21
C GLU A 331 -8.11 34.12 -12.73
N ARG A 332 -9.33 33.67 -13.06
CA ARG A 332 -9.74 32.28 -12.80
C ARG A 332 -8.91 31.28 -13.59
N THR A 333 -8.66 31.55 -14.87
CA THR A 333 -7.79 30.69 -15.70
C THR A 333 -6.40 30.54 -15.08
N ARG A 334 -5.77 31.63 -14.62
CA ARG A 334 -4.48 31.58 -13.93
C ARG A 334 -4.54 30.69 -12.68
N THR A 335 -5.61 30.81 -11.90
CA THR A 335 -5.81 30.01 -10.69
C THR A 335 -5.90 28.52 -11.02
N MET A 336 -6.68 28.15 -12.05
CA MET A 336 -6.78 26.76 -12.53
C MET A 336 -5.44 26.22 -13.04
N LEU A 337 -4.69 26.99 -13.84
CA LEU A 337 -3.37 26.59 -14.34
C LEU A 337 -2.35 26.37 -13.22
N ARG A 338 -2.38 27.21 -12.17
CA ARG A 338 -1.53 27.02 -10.99
C ARG A 338 -1.85 25.74 -10.23
N ARG A 339 -3.11 25.29 -10.22
CA ARG A 339 -3.48 23.97 -9.68
C ARG A 339 -2.85 22.83 -10.49
N ALA A 340 -2.73 22.96 -11.81
CA ALA A 340 -2.09 21.97 -12.69
C ALA A 340 -0.56 21.89 -12.52
N GLN A 341 0.08 22.94 -12.00
CA GLN A 341 1.54 22.99 -11.83
C GLN A 341 2.05 21.96 -10.81
N ARG A 342 1.31 21.76 -9.72
CA ARG A 342 1.71 20.86 -8.64
C ARG A 342 1.78 19.39 -9.07
N PRO A 343 0.78 18.83 -9.78
CA PRO A 343 0.86 17.45 -10.24
C PRO A 343 1.71 17.24 -11.50
N ALA A 344 2.18 18.28 -12.20
CA ALA A 344 2.99 18.11 -13.41
C ALA A 344 4.40 17.56 -13.11
N ARG A 345 4.70 16.34 -13.57
CA ARG A 345 6.00 15.66 -13.37
C ARG A 345 6.78 15.51 -14.68
N GLY A 346 6.13 15.13 -15.77
CA GLY A 346 6.76 14.99 -17.08
C GLY A 346 7.19 16.34 -17.65
N GLU A 347 8.34 16.37 -18.32
CA GLU A 347 8.93 17.63 -18.81
C GLU A 347 8.03 18.37 -19.78
N MET A 348 7.33 17.63 -20.64
CA MET A 348 6.35 18.19 -21.57
C MET A 348 5.21 18.90 -20.82
N ILE A 349 4.57 18.22 -19.87
CA ILE A 349 3.43 18.79 -19.13
C ILE A 349 3.89 19.97 -18.27
N ARG A 350 5.06 19.89 -17.63
CA ARG A 350 5.64 21.01 -16.89
C ARG A 350 5.88 22.23 -17.77
N THR A 351 6.39 22.01 -18.97
CA THR A 351 6.65 23.09 -19.95
C THR A 351 5.34 23.71 -20.39
N GLN A 352 4.35 22.90 -20.78
CA GLN A 352 3.03 23.37 -21.17
C GLN A 352 2.39 24.23 -20.07
N VAL A 353 2.30 23.72 -18.84
CA VAL A 353 1.71 24.46 -17.71
C VAL A 353 2.44 25.79 -17.48
N ARG A 354 3.78 25.80 -17.58
CA ARG A 354 4.58 27.02 -17.40
C ARG A 354 4.32 28.05 -18.50
N GLU A 355 4.33 27.63 -19.75
CA GLU A 355 4.06 28.50 -20.91
C GLU A 355 2.66 29.09 -20.84
N ASP A 356 1.69 28.28 -20.42
CA ASP A 356 0.30 28.70 -20.29
C ASP A 356 0.10 29.75 -19.20
N ILE A 357 0.73 29.54 -18.04
CA ILE A 357 0.73 30.53 -16.95
C ILE A 357 1.33 31.84 -17.44
N LEU A 358 2.49 31.81 -18.10
CA LEU A 358 3.14 33.00 -18.66
C LEU A 358 2.29 33.69 -19.74
N ALA A 359 1.56 32.93 -20.55
CA ALA A 359 0.64 33.49 -21.53
C ALA A 359 -0.50 34.25 -20.84
N VAL A 360 -1.14 33.65 -19.83
CA VAL A 360 -2.21 34.30 -19.06
C VAL A 360 -1.71 35.52 -18.29
N GLU A 361 -0.52 35.46 -17.68
CA GLU A 361 0.08 36.59 -16.97
C GLU A 361 0.33 37.79 -17.90
N ARG A 362 0.82 37.55 -19.14
CA ARG A 362 0.95 38.60 -20.15
C ARG A 362 -0.40 39.22 -20.56
N MET A 363 -1.47 38.42 -20.61
CA MET A 363 -2.81 38.93 -20.93
C MET A 363 -3.38 39.79 -19.79
N LEU A 364 -3.12 39.42 -18.54
CA LEU A 364 -3.51 40.21 -17.37
C LEU A 364 -2.76 41.54 -17.29
N GLU A 365 -1.46 41.56 -17.64
CA GLU A 365 -0.64 42.79 -17.66
C GLU A 365 -1.03 43.77 -18.77
N ASN A 366 -1.54 43.27 -19.91
CA ASN A 366 -1.90 44.12 -21.05
C ASN A 366 -3.24 43.73 -21.70
N PRO A 367 -4.38 44.06 -21.06
CA PRO A 367 -5.71 43.68 -21.55
C PRO A 367 -6.09 44.28 -22.91
N ARG A 368 -5.34 45.30 -23.38
CA ARG A 368 -5.63 46.07 -24.60
C ARG A 368 -4.91 45.53 -25.85
N ARG A 369 -4.06 44.51 -25.75
CA ARG A 369 -3.40 43.94 -26.93
C ARG A 369 -4.44 43.29 -27.85
N PRO A 370 -4.38 43.54 -29.18
CA PRO A 370 -5.21 42.83 -30.17
C PRO A 370 -5.03 41.31 -30.09
N GLU A 371 -3.83 40.86 -29.72
CA GLU A 371 -3.50 39.47 -29.43
C GLU A 371 -4.43 38.87 -28.36
N ALA A 372 -4.84 39.64 -27.33
CA ALA A 372 -5.78 39.18 -26.30
C ALA A 372 -7.20 38.90 -26.84
N ARG A 373 -7.56 39.41 -28.02
CA ARG A 373 -8.85 39.13 -28.69
C ARG A 373 -8.77 38.00 -29.71
N GLY A 374 -7.56 37.55 -30.06
CA GLY A 374 -7.31 36.53 -31.09
C GLY A 374 -6.48 35.34 -30.62
N TYR A 375 -6.02 35.32 -29.37
CA TYR A 375 -5.29 34.19 -28.81
C TYR A 375 -6.25 33.03 -28.55
N THR A 376 -6.50 32.23 -29.58
CA THR A 376 -7.14 30.94 -29.40
C THR A 376 -6.11 30.01 -28.78
N TYR A 377 -6.32 29.68 -27.50
CA TYR A 377 -5.60 28.59 -26.86
C TYR A 377 -5.79 27.33 -27.70
N ARG A 378 -4.70 26.84 -28.31
CA ARG A 378 -4.71 25.55 -29.00
C ARG A 378 -4.61 24.48 -27.93
N VAL A 379 -5.75 23.89 -27.59
CA VAL A 379 -5.78 22.66 -26.79
C VAL A 379 -5.20 21.56 -27.66
N PRO A 380 -4.11 20.88 -27.23
CA PRO A 380 -3.64 19.69 -27.94
C PRO A 380 -4.79 18.70 -28.05
N THR A 381 -5.04 18.16 -29.23
CA THR A 381 -6.08 17.15 -29.39
C THR A 381 -5.71 15.89 -28.58
N GLN A 382 -6.71 15.07 -28.26
CA GLN A 382 -6.46 13.77 -27.64
C GLN A 382 -5.46 12.95 -28.46
N ASP A 383 -5.56 12.99 -29.79
CA ASP A 383 -4.63 12.34 -30.70
C ASP A 383 -3.20 12.89 -30.58
N GLU A 384 -3.03 14.21 -30.39
CA GLU A 384 -1.71 14.84 -30.19
C GLU A 384 -1.10 14.43 -28.84
N LEU A 385 -1.93 14.30 -27.79
CA LEU A 385 -1.49 13.82 -26.48
C LEU A 385 -1.14 12.33 -26.52
N GLU A 386 -1.93 11.50 -27.21
CA GLU A 386 -1.69 10.07 -27.39
C GLU A 386 -0.46 9.82 -28.24
N ALA A 387 -0.27 10.57 -29.33
CA ALA A 387 0.92 10.52 -30.17
C ALA A 387 2.18 10.91 -29.38
N SER A 388 2.08 11.91 -28.50
CA SER A 388 3.19 12.29 -27.64
C SER A 388 3.50 11.24 -26.57
N ALA A 389 2.47 10.65 -25.94
CA ALA A 389 2.65 9.56 -25.01
C ALA A 389 3.28 8.33 -25.69
N GLU A 390 2.90 8.05 -26.93
CA GLU A 390 3.52 6.99 -27.75
C GLU A 390 4.97 7.31 -28.09
N ALA A 391 5.29 8.56 -28.45
CA ALA A 391 6.67 8.99 -28.70
C ALA A 391 7.56 8.84 -27.45
N GLU A 392 7.03 9.18 -26.27
CA GLU A 392 7.76 9.03 -25.01
C GLU A 392 7.91 7.56 -24.60
N ARG A 393 6.88 6.72 -24.84
CA ARG A 393 7.00 5.26 -24.71
C ARG A 393 8.09 4.71 -25.61
N GLN A 394 8.10 5.09 -26.89
CA GLN A 394 9.10 4.63 -27.84
C GLN A 394 10.51 5.07 -27.43
N ARG A 395 10.66 6.29 -26.91
CA ARG A 395 11.91 6.79 -26.36
C ARG A 395 12.40 5.95 -25.18
N ASN A 396 11.51 5.58 -24.25
CA ASN A 396 11.85 4.74 -23.11
C ASN A 396 12.27 3.32 -23.53
N ILE A 397 11.58 2.75 -24.52
CA ILE A 397 11.98 1.46 -25.11
C ILE A 397 13.39 1.55 -25.69
N GLU A 398 13.70 2.60 -26.46
CA GLU A 398 15.05 2.78 -27.03
C GLU A 398 16.12 2.97 -25.94
N ILE A 399 15.84 3.68 -24.85
CA ILE A 399 16.77 3.81 -23.71
C ILE A 399 17.07 2.44 -23.08
N ILE A 400 16.05 1.59 -22.88
CA ILE A 400 16.23 0.24 -22.35
C ILE A 400 17.07 -0.61 -23.30
N LEU A 401 16.77 -0.56 -24.60
CA LEU A 401 17.54 -1.28 -25.61
C LEU A 401 19.00 -0.79 -25.65
N GLU A 402 19.24 0.51 -25.52
CA GLU A 402 20.58 1.08 -25.45
C GLU A 402 21.37 0.59 -24.23
N GLU A 403 20.74 0.51 -23.05
CA GLU A 403 21.36 -0.07 -21.86
C GLU A 403 21.65 -1.57 -22.02
N LEU A 404 20.74 -2.33 -22.63
CA LEU A 404 20.95 -3.76 -22.89
C LEU A 404 22.08 -4.01 -23.91
N ARG A 405 22.22 -3.15 -24.93
CA ARG A 405 23.35 -3.21 -25.90
C ARG A 405 24.71 -3.02 -25.23
N LYS A 406 24.78 -2.35 -24.06
CA LYS A 406 26.03 -2.18 -23.32
C LYS A 406 26.51 -3.46 -22.64
N VAL A 407 25.68 -4.51 -22.56
CA VAL A 407 26.03 -5.78 -21.94
C VAL A 407 26.26 -6.86 -23.01
N PRO A 408 27.50 -7.36 -23.17
CA PRO A 408 27.82 -8.37 -24.19
C PRO A 408 26.96 -9.63 -24.04
N ASN A 409 26.46 -10.16 -25.17
CA ASN A 409 25.67 -11.39 -25.27
C ASN A 409 24.26 -11.37 -24.63
N LEU A 410 23.79 -10.23 -24.11
CA LEU A 410 22.49 -10.15 -23.42
C LEU A 410 21.32 -9.77 -24.34
N LEU A 411 21.60 -9.01 -25.42
CA LEU A 411 20.60 -8.59 -26.41
C LEU A 411 20.78 -9.37 -27.72
N THR A 412 19.98 -10.41 -27.89
CA THR A 412 19.80 -11.09 -29.19
C THR A 412 18.70 -10.37 -30.00
N GLU A 413 18.64 -10.56 -31.32
CA GLU A 413 17.55 -10.03 -32.14
C GLU A 413 16.16 -10.46 -31.62
N GLU A 414 16.07 -11.69 -31.10
CA GLU A 414 14.85 -12.24 -30.51
C GLU A 414 14.46 -11.53 -29.20
N ARG A 415 15.44 -11.25 -28.32
CA ARG A 415 15.21 -10.49 -27.09
C ARG A 415 14.88 -9.02 -27.37
N GLU A 416 15.50 -8.39 -28.37
CA GLU A 416 15.14 -7.03 -28.80
C GLU A 416 13.71 -6.98 -29.34
N ALA A 417 13.32 -7.92 -30.19
CA ALA A 417 11.96 -8.04 -30.69
C ALA A 417 10.96 -8.27 -29.56
N GLU A 418 11.32 -9.08 -28.56
CA GLU A 418 10.49 -9.32 -27.39
C GLU A 418 10.32 -8.08 -26.50
N VAL A 419 11.38 -7.31 -26.23
CA VAL A 419 11.31 -6.04 -25.49
C VAL A 419 10.39 -5.05 -26.21
N ARG A 420 10.53 -4.89 -27.53
CA ARG A 420 9.63 -4.02 -28.34
C ARG A 420 8.18 -4.50 -28.27
N ARG A 421 7.95 -5.82 -28.39
CA ARG A 421 6.62 -6.43 -28.30
C ARG A 421 5.97 -6.24 -26.92
N LEU A 422 6.75 -6.39 -25.85
CA LEU A 422 6.30 -6.21 -24.48
C LEU A 422 6.00 -4.74 -24.17
N GLY A 423 6.83 -3.81 -24.65
CA GLY A 423 6.57 -2.38 -24.58
C GLY A 423 5.25 -1.99 -25.25
N ALA A 424 4.98 -2.53 -26.44
CA ALA A 424 3.70 -2.33 -27.14
C ALA A 424 2.50 -2.98 -26.40
N SER A 425 2.69 -4.15 -25.79
CA SER A 425 1.62 -4.90 -25.12
C SER A 425 1.22 -4.32 -23.77
N LEU A 426 2.17 -3.76 -23.02
CA LEU A 426 1.90 -3.09 -21.73
C LEU A 426 1.10 -1.80 -21.94
N GLY A 427 1.32 -1.09 -23.06
CA GLY A 427 0.49 0.05 -23.46
C GLY A 427 -0.96 -0.33 -23.78
N ALA A 428 -1.19 -1.49 -24.41
CA ALA A 428 -2.54 -1.97 -24.67
C ALA A 428 -3.31 -2.31 -23.38
N LEU A 429 -2.67 -2.90 -22.37
CA LEU A 429 -3.33 -3.21 -21.10
C LEU A 429 -3.59 -1.98 -20.21
N GLY A 430 -2.78 -0.92 -20.32
CA GLY A 430 -3.07 0.39 -19.73
C GLY A 430 -4.04 1.26 -20.55
N GLY A 431 -4.30 0.89 -21.81
CA GLY A 431 -5.20 1.61 -22.73
C GLY A 431 -6.56 0.93 -22.98
N ILE A 432 -6.76 -0.34 -22.58
CA ILE A 432 -8.01 -1.08 -22.82
C ILE A 432 -9.19 -0.65 -21.91
N VAL A 433 -9.00 0.31 -21.01
CA VAL A 433 -10.13 0.95 -20.30
C VAL A 433 -10.79 2.06 -21.13
N PHE A 434 -10.21 2.50 -22.26
CA PHE A 434 -10.83 3.52 -23.11
C PHE A 434 -10.85 3.14 -24.59
N VAL A 435 -11.85 3.70 -25.30
CA VAL A 435 -12.24 3.52 -26.72
C VAL A 435 -13.34 2.46 -26.91
N ARG A 436 -14.61 2.79 -27.20
CA ARG A 436 -15.10 3.66 -28.29
C ARG A 436 -16.59 4.03 -28.10
N SER A 437 -16.98 5.28 -28.39
CA SER A 437 -18.36 5.62 -28.74
C SER A 437 -18.37 6.60 -29.93
N SER A 438 -18.89 6.13 -31.06
CA SER A 438 -19.66 6.95 -31.99
C SER A 438 -20.55 6.03 -32.83
N THR A 439 -21.87 6.31 -32.77
CA THR A 439 -23.03 5.82 -33.54
C THR A 439 -23.89 4.68 -32.96
N TRP A 440 -24.90 5.11 -32.17
CA TRP A 440 -26.27 4.61 -31.97
C TRP A 440 -26.63 3.15 -32.32
N VAL A 441 -26.82 2.31 -31.29
CA VAL A 441 -28.08 1.61 -30.89
C VAL A 441 -28.02 1.37 -29.37
N ASP A 442 -29.18 1.49 -28.71
CA ASP A 442 -29.41 1.66 -27.26
C ASP A 442 -28.88 0.59 -26.27
N ASN A 443 -28.58 1.08 -25.06
CA ASN A 443 -28.47 0.36 -23.77
C ASN A 443 -27.11 -0.32 -23.40
N PRO A 444 -26.23 0.35 -22.63
CA PRO A 444 -24.99 -0.21 -22.07
C PRO A 444 -25.17 -1.47 -21.20
N ILE A 445 -26.36 -1.65 -20.59
CA ILE A 445 -26.68 -2.81 -19.76
C ILE A 445 -26.89 -4.07 -20.62
N GLU A 446 -27.41 -3.91 -21.84
CA GLU A 446 -27.64 -5.01 -22.79
C GLU A 446 -26.35 -5.48 -23.45
N VAL A 447 -25.40 -4.56 -23.67
CA VAL A 447 -24.03 -4.86 -24.12
C VAL A 447 -23.25 -5.59 -23.02
N ALA A 448 -23.33 -5.15 -21.77
CA ALA A 448 -22.71 -5.83 -20.63
C ALA A 448 -23.34 -7.22 -20.33
N ARG A 449 -24.61 -7.41 -20.68
CA ARG A 449 -25.32 -8.70 -20.62
C ARG A 449 -24.89 -9.65 -21.74
N ARG A 450 -24.82 -9.19 -23.00
CA ARG A 450 -24.30 -9.97 -24.14
C ARG A 450 -22.81 -10.29 -23.99
N TYR A 451 -21.99 -9.40 -23.42
CA TYR A 451 -20.60 -9.70 -23.08
C TYR A 451 -20.48 -10.78 -21.99
N ARG A 452 -21.37 -10.78 -20.99
CA ARG A 452 -21.45 -11.85 -19.99
C ARG A 452 -21.92 -13.19 -20.59
N GLU A 453 -22.78 -13.17 -21.60
CA GLU A 453 -23.31 -14.36 -22.28
C GLU A 453 -22.33 -14.94 -23.33
N ILE A 454 -21.58 -14.10 -24.05
CA ILE A 454 -20.58 -14.53 -25.06
C ILE A 454 -19.27 -14.99 -24.41
N PHE A 455 -18.88 -14.42 -23.26
CA PHE A 455 -17.60 -14.69 -22.59
C PHE A 455 -17.74 -15.44 -21.26
N ALA A 456 -18.82 -16.22 -21.10
CA ALA A 456 -19.07 -17.09 -19.94
C ALA A 456 -18.09 -18.28 -19.79
N GLY A 457 -16.87 -18.20 -20.34
CA GLY A 457 -15.77 -19.11 -20.08
C GLY A 457 -14.76 -18.48 -19.13
N ARG A 458 -14.74 -18.92 -17.86
CA ARG A 458 -13.80 -18.46 -16.80
C ARG A 458 -12.31 -18.58 -17.18
N ASP A 459 -11.97 -19.30 -18.26
CA ASP A 459 -10.58 -19.56 -18.67
C ASP A 459 -9.88 -18.40 -19.38
N HIS A 460 -10.60 -17.48 -20.06
CA HIS A 460 -9.92 -16.47 -20.88
C HIS A 460 -9.32 -15.32 -20.06
N LEU A 461 -10.05 -14.78 -19.06
CA LEU A 461 -9.51 -13.77 -18.14
C LEU A 461 -8.38 -14.33 -17.25
N ALA A 462 -8.48 -15.60 -16.85
CA ALA A 462 -7.42 -16.30 -16.15
C ALA A 462 -6.19 -16.57 -17.05
N LYS A 463 -6.40 -16.77 -18.35
CA LYS A 463 -5.33 -16.90 -19.35
C LYS A 463 -4.65 -15.54 -19.60
N VAL A 464 -5.41 -14.47 -19.79
CA VAL A 464 -4.85 -13.11 -19.96
C VAL A 464 -4.10 -12.66 -18.71
N ARG A 465 -4.61 -12.92 -17.50
CA ARG A 465 -3.88 -12.65 -16.25
C ARG A 465 -2.62 -13.51 -16.12
N ARG A 466 -2.65 -14.79 -16.46
CA ARG A 466 -1.47 -15.67 -16.47
C ARG A 466 -0.43 -15.25 -17.50
N GLU A 467 -0.84 -14.84 -18.70
CA GLU A 467 0.04 -14.32 -19.74
C GLU A 467 0.64 -12.97 -19.35
N ALA A 468 -0.15 -12.05 -18.78
CA ALA A 468 0.34 -10.78 -18.26
C ALA A 468 1.33 -10.97 -17.10
N GLN A 469 1.04 -11.90 -16.18
CA GLN A 469 1.91 -12.24 -15.05
C GLN A 469 3.20 -12.93 -15.51
N GLY A 470 3.14 -13.83 -16.50
CA GLY A 470 4.31 -14.45 -17.11
C GLY A 470 5.20 -13.44 -17.84
N ARG A 471 4.61 -12.53 -18.61
CA ARG A 471 5.33 -11.44 -19.30
C ARG A 471 5.99 -10.46 -18.33
N ARG A 472 5.36 -10.18 -17.19
CA ARG A 472 5.91 -9.33 -16.13
C ARG A 472 7.07 -10.00 -15.40
N SER A 473 6.94 -11.29 -15.09
CA SER A 473 8.01 -12.10 -14.49
C SER A 473 9.27 -12.14 -15.36
N LEU A 474 9.11 -12.22 -16.68
CA LEU A 474 10.23 -12.21 -17.63
C LEU A 474 10.97 -10.86 -17.64
N LEU A 475 10.24 -9.74 -17.56
CA LEU A 475 10.87 -8.40 -17.47
C LEU A 475 11.64 -8.22 -16.15
N ASP A 476 11.09 -8.70 -15.05
CA ASP A 476 11.78 -8.66 -13.75
C ASP A 476 13.03 -9.57 -13.74
N GLU A 477 12.97 -10.73 -14.40
CA GLU A 477 14.12 -11.62 -14.61
C GLU A 477 15.22 -10.98 -15.47
N LEU A 478 14.86 -10.38 -16.62
CA LEU A 478 15.80 -9.67 -17.48
C LEU A 478 16.45 -8.47 -16.78
N ARG A 479 15.70 -7.77 -15.92
CA ARG A 479 16.23 -6.67 -15.11
C ARG A 479 17.23 -7.17 -14.07
N ARG A 480 16.93 -8.29 -13.40
CA ARG A 480 17.87 -8.95 -12.48
C ARG A 480 19.14 -9.41 -13.20
N GLU A 481 19.03 -10.02 -14.39
CA GLU A 481 20.18 -10.42 -15.22
C GLU A 481 21.06 -9.22 -15.59
N ALA A 482 20.45 -8.08 -15.94
CA ALA A 482 21.17 -6.85 -16.27
C ALA A 482 21.91 -6.26 -15.05
N ASP A 483 21.29 -6.26 -13.87
CA ASP A 483 21.90 -5.77 -12.63
C ASP A 483 23.04 -6.69 -12.14
N GLU A 484 22.87 -8.01 -12.28
CA GLU A 484 23.94 -8.98 -12.02
C GLU A 484 25.11 -8.82 -12.98
N ALA A 485 24.86 -8.57 -14.27
CA ALA A 485 25.90 -8.34 -15.25
C ALA A 485 26.65 -7.01 -15.03
N LYS A 486 25.96 -5.95 -14.59
CA LYS A 486 26.58 -4.69 -14.13
C LYS A 486 27.51 -4.95 -12.95
N THR A 487 27.07 -5.75 -11.99
CA THR A 487 27.86 -6.14 -10.81
C THR A 487 29.10 -6.94 -11.21
N ARG A 488 28.97 -7.96 -12.08
CA ARG A 488 30.12 -8.76 -12.57
C ARG A 488 31.15 -7.92 -13.33
N ARG A 489 30.69 -7.01 -14.19
CA ARG A 489 31.58 -6.11 -14.95
C ARG A 489 32.35 -5.13 -14.04
N TYR A 490 31.75 -4.72 -12.93
CA TYR A 490 32.44 -3.92 -11.92
C TYR A 490 33.60 -4.69 -11.28
N PHE A 491 33.40 -5.98 -10.96
CA PHE A 491 34.45 -6.85 -10.43
C PHE A 491 35.56 -7.17 -11.45
N ASP A 492 35.21 -7.36 -12.73
CA ASP A 492 36.19 -7.67 -13.79
C ASP A 492 37.08 -6.48 -14.17
N LEU A 493 36.56 -5.25 -14.09
CA LEU A 493 37.32 -4.03 -14.45
C LEU A 493 38.24 -3.53 -13.33
N GLU A 494 37.95 -3.84 -12.06
CA GLU A 494 38.76 -3.39 -10.92
C GLU A 494 39.72 -4.47 -10.37
N GLY A 495 39.73 -5.69 -10.94
CA GLY A 495 40.67 -6.75 -10.53
C GLY A 495 40.51 -7.18 -9.06
N GLY A 496 39.36 -6.91 -8.45
CA GLY A 496 39.09 -7.17 -7.04
C GLY A 496 38.85 -8.64 -6.77
N ARG A 497 39.63 -9.24 -5.87
CA ARG A 497 39.33 -10.58 -5.34
C ARG A 497 38.05 -10.52 -4.50
N PRO A 498 37.19 -11.55 -4.52
CA PRO A 498 36.01 -11.59 -3.65
C PRO A 498 36.48 -11.71 -2.19
N GLY A 499 36.48 -10.61 -1.45
CA GLY A 499 36.96 -10.57 -0.07
C GLY A 499 37.32 -9.18 0.47
N ASP A 500 37.64 -8.21 -0.39
CA ASP A 500 37.96 -6.86 0.08
C ASP A 500 36.69 -6.02 0.18
N VAL A 501 36.02 -6.12 1.33
CA VAL A 501 34.94 -5.22 1.76
C VAL A 501 35.52 -4.21 2.74
N PHE A 502 35.50 -2.92 2.40
CA PHE A 502 35.57 -1.82 3.35
C PHE A 502 34.95 -0.55 2.73
N PRO A 503 34.44 0.38 3.55
CA PRO A 503 33.31 0.29 4.48
C PRO A 503 32.00 0.85 3.90
#